data_AF-A0A062U9G8-F1
#
_entry.id   AF-A0A062U9G8-F1
#
_cell.length_a   1.000
_cell.length_b   1.000
_cell.length_c   1.000
_cell.angle_alpha   90.00
_cell.angle_beta   90.00
_cell.angle_gamma   90.00
#
_symmetry.space_group_name_H-M   'P 1'
#
loop_
_entity.id
_entity.type
_entity.pdbx_description
1 polymer ?
#
loop_
_entity_poly.entity_id
_entity_poly.type
_entity_poly.pdbx_seq_one_letter_code
_entity_poly.pdbx_strand_id
1 'polypeptide(L)'
;MTVTIEGSTGAPSTPSIDPDEVAKFSAMAADWWNPRGKFRPLHKFNPVRLRFIRETAEQHFGLASGLKEPLKGLRLLDIGCGGGLVCEPMT
;
A
#
# COMPACT_ATOMS: atom_id res chain seq x y z
N MET A 1 -7.17 -1.14 -23.55
CA MET A 1 -5.80 -1.19 -24.11
C MET A 1 -4.89 -1.67 -23.00
N THR A 2 -4.58 -2.97 -22.96
CA THR A 2 -3.69 -3.57 -21.94
C THR A 2 -2.26 -3.27 -22.34
N VAL A 3 -1.56 -2.47 -21.54
CA VAL A 3 -0.11 -2.28 -21.68
C VAL A 3 0.55 -3.41 -20.88
N THR A 4 1.10 -4.40 -21.58
CA THR A 4 2.00 -5.39 -20.99
C THR A 4 3.37 -4.75 -20.79
N ILE A 5 3.82 -4.67 -19.54
CA ILE A 5 5.20 -4.32 -19.23
C ILE A 5 6.05 -5.57 -19.47
N GLU A 6 6.91 -5.54 -20.49
CA GLU A 6 7.94 -6.57 -20.66
C GLU A 6 8.96 -6.45 -19.53
N GLY A 7 9.04 -7.47 -18.67
CA GLY A 7 9.95 -7.48 -17.53
C GLY A 7 11.39 -7.69 -17.97
N SER A 8 12.33 -6.97 -17.34
CA SER A 8 13.77 -7.22 -17.48
C SER A 8 14.10 -8.66 -17.08
N THR A 9 14.79 -9.38 -17.95
CA THR A 9 15.19 -10.79 -17.75
C THR A 9 16.48 -10.94 -16.94
N GLY A 10 17.18 -9.85 -16.64
CA GLY A 10 18.39 -9.85 -15.83
C GLY A 10 18.06 -9.82 -14.34
N ALA A 11 18.53 -10.81 -13.58
CA ALA A 11 18.48 -10.75 -12.13
C ALA A 11 19.28 -9.53 -11.63
N PRO A 12 18.76 -8.73 -10.68
CA PRO A 12 19.49 -7.61 -10.12
C PRO A 12 20.78 -8.12 -9.47
N SER A 13 21.91 -7.48 -9.80
CA SER A 13 23.24 -7.86 -9.29
C SER A 13 23.49 -7.40 -7.85
N THR A 14 22.63 -6.52 -7.34
CA THR A 14 22.64 -6.02 -5.96
C THR A 14 21.28 -6.25 -5.31
N PRO A 15 21.23 -6.63 -4.02
CA PRO A 15 19.97 -6.70 -3.29
C PRO A 15 19.27 -5.34 -3.32
N SER A 16 17.98 -5.33 -3.63
CA SER A 16 17.14 -4.11 -3.55
C SER A 16 16.68 -3.80 -2.12
N ILE A 17 17.29 -4.45 -1.12
CA ILE A 17 16.92 -4.39 0.29
C ILE A 17 18.09 -3.89 1.12
N ASP A 18 17.80 -2.96 2.03
CA ASP A 18 18.72 -2.48 3.06
C ASP A 18 18.39 -3.18 4.39
N PRO A 19 19.26 -4.06 4.92
CA PRO A 19 19.05 -4.75 6.18
C PRO A 19 18.87 -3.82 7.38
N ASP A 20 19.53 -2.65 7.40
CA ASP A 20 19.49 -1.73 8.53
C ASP A 20 18.13 -1.01 8.60
N GLU A 21 17.55 -0.66 7.46
CA GLU A 21 16.18 -0.13 7.42
C GLU A 21 15.16 -1.19 7.83
N VAL A 22 15.32 -2.44 7.41
CA VAL A 22 14.45 -3.55 7.88
C VAL A 22 14.52 -3.70 9.39
N ALA A 23 15.72 -3.71 9.97
CA ALA A 23 15.92 -3.84 11.41
C ALA A 23 15.26 -2.68 12.18
N LYS A 24 15.45 -1.45 11.71
CA LYS A 24 14.84 -0.24 12.28
C LYS A 24 13.31 -0.31 12.31
N PHE A 25 12.65 -0.67 11.21
CA PHE A 25 11.19 -0.79 11.18
C PHE A 25 10.69 -1.98 12.00
N SER A 26 11.43 -3.09 12.01
CA SER A 26 11.11 -4.28 12.83
C SER A 26 11.13 -3.95 14.32
N ALA A 27 12.10 -3.18 14.79
CA ALA A 27 12.19 -2.73 16.18
C ALA A 27 11.02 -1.84 16.63
N MET A 28 10.26 -1.27 15.69
CA MET A 28 9.09 -0.44 15.95
C MET A 28 7.76 -1.15 15.67
N ALA A 29 7.77 -2.40 15.22
CA ALA A 29 6.60 -3.09 14.68
C ALA A 29 5.39 -3.15 15.63
N ALA A 30 5.63 -3.32 16.94
CA ALA A 30 4.56 -3.39 17.94
C ALA A 30 3.74 -2.08 18.04
N ASP A 31 4.30 -0.94 17.62
CA ASP A 31 3.67 0.37 17.74
C ASP A 31 2.90 0.78 16.46
N TRP A 32 2.86 -0.10 15.45
CA TRP A 32 2.30 0.23 14.12
C TRP A 32 0.85 0.68 14.18
N TRP A 33 0.05 0.04 15.01
CA TRP A 33 -1.38 0.33 15.18
C TRP A 33 -1.70 1.26 16.36
N ASN A 34 -0.69 1.81 17.03
CA ASN A 34 -0.92 2.79 18.08
C ASN A 34 -1.16 4.18 17.46
N PRO A 35 -2.38 4.75 17.54
CA PRO A 35 -2.70 6.05 16.94
C PRO A 35 -2.01 7.22 17.65
N ARG A 36 -1.40 6.98 18.83
CA ARG A 36 -0.62 7.97 19.58
C ARG A 36 0.89 7.66 19.58
N GLY A 37 1.31 6.59 18.89
CA GLY A 37 2.67 6.12 18.82
C GLY A 37 3.51 6.79 17.72
N LYS A 38 4.67 6.20 17.42
CA LYS A 38 5.65 6.68 16.44
C LYS A 38 5.08 6.80 15.03
N PHE A 39 4.11 5.96 14.68
CA PHE A 39 3.44 5.96 13.37
C PHE A 39 2.17 6.82 13.33
N ARG A 40 1.88 7.62 14.37
CA ARG A 40 0.74 8.56 14.40
C ARG A 40 0.59 9.42 13.14
N PRO A 41 1.65 9.95 12.50
CA PRO A 41 1.51 10.67 11.24
C PRO A 41 0.87 9.83 10.13
N LEU A 42 1.20 8.54 10.03
CA LEU A 42 0.61 7.63 9.04
C LEU A 42 -0.88 7.42 9.31
N HIS A 43 -1.27 7.21 10.57
CA HIS A 43 -2.69 7.11 10.96
C HIS A 43 -3.48 8.35 10.54
N LYS A 44 -2.97 9.54 10.85
CA LYS A 44 -3.62 10.81 10.49
C LYS A 44 -3.71 11.03 8.98
N PHE A 45 -2.69 10.60 8.24
CA PHE A 45 -2.63 10.78 6.79
C PHE A 45 -3.47 9.72 6.03
N ASN A 46 -3.78 8.59 6.66
CA ASN A 46 -4.42 7.45 6.01
C ASN A 46 -5.76 7.78 5.32
N PRO A 47 -6.68 8.56 5.93
CA PRO A 47 -7.95 8.89 5.27
C PRO A 47 -7.78 9.62 3.93
N VAL A 48 -6.75 10.45 3.80
CA VAL A 48 -6.43 11.15 2.55
C VAL A 48 -5.87 10.18 1.51
N ARG A 49 -4.94 9.30 1.92
CA ARG A 49 -4.36 8.27 1.04
C ARG A 49 -5.41 7.30 0.51
N LEU A 50 -6.26 6.77 1.39
CA LEU A 50 -7.30 5.83 1.01
C LEU A 50 -8.31 6.44 0.05
N ARG A 51 -8.70 7.70 0.27
CA ARG A 51 -9.56 8.43 -0.68
C ARG A 51 -8.89 8.57 -2.05
N PHE A 52 -7.64 9.01 -2.08
CA PHE A 52 -6.90 9.14 -3.34
C PHE A 52 -6.80 7.82 -4.11
N ILE A 53 -6.43 6.73 -3.43
CA ILE A 53 -6.31 5.40 -4.07
C ILE A 53 -7.65 4.94 -4.63
N ARG A 54 -8.73 5.10 -3.85
CA ARG A 54 -10.09 4.79 -4.29
C ARG A 54 -10.48 5.57 -5.53
N GLU A 55 -10.41 6.90 -5.49
CA GLU A 55 -10.79 7.77 -6.61
C GLU A 55 -9.96 7.47 -7.86
N THR A 56 -8.67 7.20 -7.69
CA THR A 56 -7.77 6.82 -8.78
C THR A 56 -8.18 5.48 -9.39
N ALA A 57 -8.50 4.47 -8.56
CA ALA A 57 -8.94 3.16 -9.03
C ALA A 57 -10.31 3.23 -9.73
N GLU A 58 -11.26 3.98 -9.17
CA GLU A 58 -12.57 4.22 -9.79
C GLU A 58 -12.41 4.82 -11.19
N GLN A 59 -11.58 5.85 -11.34
CA GLN A 59 -11.31 6.47 -12.64
C GLN A 59 -10.56 5.54 -13.59
N HIS A 60 -9.54 4.84 -13.12
CA HIS A 60 -8.68 4.02 -13.96
C HIS A 60 -9.40 2.77 -14.49
N PHE A 61 -10.20 2.11 -13.64
CA PHE A 61 -10.90 0.88 -13.98
C PHE A 61 -12.38 1.10 -14.37
N GLY A 62 -12.86 2.34 -14.36
CA GLY A 62 -14.25 2.68 -14.70
C GLY A 62 -15.27 2.15 -13.69
N LEU A 63 -14.92 2.12 -12.41
CA LEU A 63 -15.78 1.62 -11.34
C LEU A 63 -16.79 2.70 -10.92
N ALA A 64 -17.98 2.28 -10.51
CA ALA A 64 -18.98 3.21 -10.01
C ALA A 64 -18.51 3.85 -8.69
N SER A 65 -18.69 5.17 -8.58
CA SER A 65 -18.42 5.88 -7.33
C SER A 65 -19.48 5.59 -6.27
N GLY A 66 -19.11 5.74 -5.01
CA GLY A 66 -20.02 5.55 -3.87
C GLY A 66 -20.32 4.09 -3.51
N LEU A 67 -19.71 3.12 -4.18
CA LEU A 67 -19.84 1.70 -3.82
C LEU A 67 -19.36 1.44 -2.39
N LYS A 68 -20.05 0.51 -1.71
CA LYS A 68 -19.67 -0.01 -0.39
C LYS A 68 -18.34 -0.77 -0.44
N GLU A 69 -18.12 -1.52 -1.52
CA GLU A 69 -16.91 -2.28 -1.80
C GLU A 69 -16.29 -1.76 -3.12
N PRO A 70 -15.63 -0.59 -3.10
CA PRO A 70 -15.24 0.12 -4.33
C PRO A 70 -14.20 -0.62 -5.16
N LEU A 71 -13.48 -1.60 -4.58
CA LEU A 71 -12.39 -2.32 -5.24
C LEU A 71 -12.75 -3.80 -5.51
N LYS A 72 -14.02 -4.16 -5.35
CA LYS A 72 -14.51 -5.53 -5.54
C LYS A 72 -14.16 -6.06 -6.93
N GLY A 73 -13.61 -7.28 -6.98
CA GLY A 73 -13.20 -7.94 -8.22
C GLY A 73 -11.80 -7.56 -8.71
N LEU A 74 -11.13 -6.60 -8.07
CA LEU A 74 -9.72 -6.32 -8.32
C LEU A 74 -8.83 -7.18 -7.43
N ARG A 75 -7.59 -7.41 -7.88
CA ARG A 75 -6.51 -7.97 -7.06
C ARG A 75 -5.55 -6.85 -6.69
N LEU A 76 -5.26 -6.70 -5.41
CA LEU A 76 -4.45 -5.61 -4.88
C LEU A 76 -3.12 -6.13 -4.33
N LEU A 77 -2.07 -5.31 -4.44
CA LEU A 77 -0.75 -5.57 -3.90
C LEU A 77 -0.19 -4.27 -3.30
N ASP A 78 0.03 -4.26 -1.99
CA ASP A 78 0.63 -3.15 -1.25
C ASP A 78 2.11 -3.47 -0.96
N ILE A 79 3.02 -2.91 -1.78
CA ILE A 79 4.46 -3.14 -1.65
C ILE A 79 5.01 -2.29 -0.51
N GLY A 80 5.60 -2.93 0.49
CA GLY A 80 6.04 -2.25 1.71
C GLY A 80 4.89 -1.95 2.66
N CYS A 81 3.87 -2.81 2.69
CA CYS A 81 2.67 -2.65 3.54
C CYS A 81 2.98 -2.47 5.04
N GLY A 82 4.11 -3.00 5.51
CA GLY A 82 4.50 -2.99 6.92
C GLY A 82 3.39 -3.57 7.78
N GLY A 83 2.97 -2.87 8.83
CA GLY A 83 1.84 -3.29 9.66
C GLY A 83 0.45 -3.13 9.03
N GLY A 84 0.34 -2.90 7.71
CA GLY A 84 -0.94 -3.05 7.00
C GLY A 84 -1.91 -1.88 7.12
N LEU A 85 -1.47 -0.69 7.51
CA LEU A 85 -2.37 0.48 7.70
C LEU A 85 -3.18 0.82 6.44
N VAL A 86 -2.62 0.60 5.26
CA VAL A 86 -3.27 0.88 3.98
C VAL A 86 -3.98 -0.35 3.43
N CYS A 87 -3.35 -1.53 3.50
CA CYS A 87 -3.89 -2.78 2.96
C CYS A 87 -5.11 -3.30 3.73
N GLU A 88 -5.14 -3.23 5.07
CA GLU A 88 -6.27 -3.74 5.87
C GLU A 88 -7.60 -3.04 5.55
N PRO A 89 -7.67 -1.69 5.41
CA PRO A 89 -8.91 -1.04 4.98
C PRO A 89 -9.34 -1.27 3.53
N MET A 90 -8.57 -1.99 2.72
CA MET A 90 -8.86 -2.22 1.29
C MET A 90 -9.67 -3.49 1.02
N THR A 91 -10.00 -4.28 2.05
CA THR A 91 -10.85 -5.47 1.94
C THR A 91 -12.33 -5.14 1.84
#